data_AF-A0A7C6CJV6-F1
#
_entry.id   AF-A0A7C6CJV6-F1
#
_cell.length_a   1.000
_cell.length_b   1.000
_cell.length_c   1.000
_cell.angle_alpha   90.00
_cell.angle_beta   90.00
_cell.angle_gamma   90.00
#
_symmetry.space_group_name_H-M   'P 1'
#
loop_
_entity.id
_entity.type
_entity.pdbx_description
1 polymer ?
#
loop_
_entity_poly.entity_id
_entity_poly.type
_entity_poly.pdbx_seq_one_letter_code
_entity_poly.pdbx_strand_id
1 'polypeptide(L)'
;MITKSGRIIYKGYAIPDPLRSFEDFVRAHNGDLEYLDDSELYGEEVKVRFAFASLDNETKQRTTIFLGPDEFVDLESWLLLRLAAIRNERRRRQMEGYYD
;
A
#
# COMPACT_ATOMS: atom_id res chain seq x y z
N MET A 1 -0.23 -8.38 13.61
CA MET A 1 -1.02 -8.32 14.88
C MET A 1 -2.32 -7.59 14.57
N ILE A 2 -3.48 -8.17 14.87
CA ILE A 2 -4.79 -7.57 14.56
C ILE A 2 -5.16 -6.61 15.69
N THR A 3 -5.54 -5.37 15.38
CA THR A 3 -5.94 -4.38 16.39
C THR A 3 -7.40 -4.56 16.83
N LYS A 4 -7.83 -3.84 17.89
CA LYS A 4 -9.25 -3.74 18.27
C LYS A 4 -10.17 -3.27 17.11
N SER A 5 -9.62 -2.63 16.08
CA SER A 5 -10.37 -2.22 14.87
C SER A 5 -10.37 -3.25 13.73
N GLY A 6 -9.81 -4.45 13.97
CA GLY A 6 -9.68 -5.48 12.96
C GLY A 6 -8.60 -5.20 11.90
N ARG A 7 -7.86 -4.09 12.00
CA ARG A 7 -6.79 -3.77 11.05
C ARG A 7 -5.59 -4.66 11.28
N ILE A 8 -5.04 -5.18 10.19
CA ILE A 8 -3.77 -5.88 10.20
C ILE A 8 -2.67 -4.81 10.20
N ILE A 9 -1.92 -4.70 11.29
CA ILE A 9 -0.75 -3.83 11.37
C ILE A 9 0.51 -4.68 11.35
N TYR A 10 1.41 -4.36 10.41
CA TYR A 10 2.75 -4.89 10.31
C TYR A 10 3.77 -3.78 10.55
N LYS A 11 4.53 -3.88 11.66
CA LYS A 11 5.60 -2.92 12.01
C LYS A 11 5.18 -1.44 11.91
N GLY A 12 3.95 -1.13 12.31
CA GLY A 12 3.38 0.23 12.27
C GLY A 12 2.74 0.63 10.94
N TYR A 13 2.81 -0.24 9.92
CA TYR A 13 2.15 -0.05 8.63
C TYR A 13 0.83 -0.84 8.57
N ALA A 14 -0.23 -0.18 8.13
CA ALA A 14 -1.56 -0.78 7.99
C ALA A 14 -1.63 -1.53 6.66
N ILE A 15 -1.74 -2.86 6.72
CA ILE A 15 -1.96 -3.71 5.55
C ILE A 15 -3.45 -3.63 5.22
N PRO A 16 -3.84 -3.38 3.95
CA PRO A 16 -5.24 -3.34 3.58
C PRO A 16 -5.88 -4.72 3.73
N ASP A 17 -7.11 -4.74 4.24
CA ASP A 17 -7.98 -5.90 4.24
C ASP A 17 -9.24 -5.59 3.39
N PRO A 18 -9.23 -5.94 2.09
CA PRO A 18 -10.32 -5.58 1.17
C PRO A 18 -11.68 -6.17 1.51
N LEU A 19 -11.73 -7.23 2.34
CA LEU A 19 -12.99 -7.81 2.81
C LEU A 19 -13.59 -7.02 3.98
N ARG A 20 -12.81 -6.12 4.59
CA ARG A 20 -13.19 -5.36 5.78
C ARG A 20 -13.88 -4.03 5.45
N SER A 21 -13.46 -3.36 4.37
CA SER A 21 -13.99 -2.04 4.01
C SER A 21 -13.68 -1.65 2.56
N PHE A 22 -14.49 -0.75 2.00
CA PHE A 22 -14.27 -0.21 0.66
C PHE A 22 -12.95 0.57 0.56
N GLU A 23 -12.59 1.31 1.61
CA GLU A 23 -11.32 2.05 1.67
C GLU A 23 -10.11 1.11 1.60
N ASP A 24 -10.16 -0.04 2.30
CA ASP A 24 -9.11 -1.05 2.22
C ASP A 24 -9.09 -1.72 0.84
N PHE A 25 -10.26 -1.91 0.20
CA PHE A 25 -10.33 -2.42 -1.18
C PHE A 25 -9.67 -1.46 -2.17
N VAL A 26 -9.98 -0.17 -2.11
CA VAL A 26 -9.36 0.87 -2.96
C VAL A 26 -7.85 0.92 -2.71
N ARG A 27 -7.43 0.85 -1.44
CA ARG A 27 -5.99 0.84 -1.08
C ARG A 27 -5.27 -0.39 -1.58
N ALA A 28 -5.86 -1.58 -1.50
CA ALA A 28 -5.24 -2.80 -2.03
C ALA A 28 -4.98 -2.70 -3.53
N HIS A 29 -5.82 -1.96 -4.26
CA HIS A 29 -5.68 -1.66 -5.69
C HIS A 29 -4.88 -0.37 -5.98
N ASN A 30 -4.29 0.26 -4.96
CA ASN A 30 -3.55 1.52 -5.05
C ASN A 30 -4.34 2.73 -5.56
N GLY A 31 -5.67 2.66 -5.61
CA GLY A 31 -6.53 3.75 -6.11
C GLY A 31 -6.63 4.93 -5.15
N ASP A 32 -6.17 4.78 -3.90
CA ASP A 32 -6.19 5.84 -2.89
C ASP A 32 -5.11 6.91 -3.11
N LEU A 33 -4.05 6.59 -3.86
CA LEU A 33 -2.87 7.45 -4.02
C LEU A 33 -3.17 8.78 -4.71
N GLU A 34 -4.14 8.81 -5.62
CA GLU A 34 -4.55 10.04 -6.32
C GLU A 34 -5.12 11.08 -5.35
N TYR A 35 -5.73 10.63 -4.24
CA TYR A 35 -6.38 11.50 -3.26
C TYR A 35 -5.44 12.00 -2.16
N LEU A 36 -4.21 11.51 -2.12
CA LEU A 36 -3.21 11.97 -1.15
C LEU A 36 -2.58 13.27 -1.62
N ASP A 37 -2.39 14.24 -0.72
CA ASP A 37 -1.55 15.40 -1.03
C ASP A 37 -0.06 15.00 -1.14
N ASP A 38 0.80 15.91 -1.60
CA ASP A 38 2.22 15.62 -1.81
C ASP A 38 2.97 15.21 -0.52
N SER A 39 2.57 15.78 0.62
CA SER A 39 3.16 15.47 1.93
C SER A 39 2.69 14.10 2.42
N GLU A 40 1.43 13.76 2.21
CA GLU A 40 0.84 12.46 2.52
C GLU A 40 1.43 11.37 1.64
N LEU A 41 1.60 11.63 0.34
CA LEU A 41 2.18 10.71 -0.62
C LEU A 41 3.66 10.42 -0.30
N TYR A 42 4.42 11.45 0.11
CA TYR A 42 5.78 11.27 0.62
C TYR A 42 5.80 10.46 1.92
N GLY A 43 4.91 10.76 2.87
CA GLY A 43 4.79 10.03 4.12
C GLY A 43 4.45 8.56 3.92
N GLU A 44 3.54 8.27 2.99
CA GLU A 44 3.19 6.91 2.57
C GLU A 44 4.41 6.20 1.95
N GLU A 45 5.17 6.85 1.07
CA GLU A 45 6.40 6.27 0.51
C GLU A 45 7.39 5.84 1.60
N VAL A 46 7.64 6.70 2.58
CA VAL A 46 8.55 6.42 3.70
C VAL A 46 8.05 5.22 4.51
N LYS A 47 6.76 5.19 4.84
CA LYS A 47 6.16 4.09 5.60
C LYS A 47 6.24 2.75 4.86
N VAL A 48 5.94 2.74 3.57
CA VAL A 48 6.00 1.53 2.73
C VAL A 48 7.43 1.03 2.61
N ARG A 49 8.42 1.93 2.41
CA ARG A 49 9.85 1.57 2.39
C ARG A 49 10.30 0.95 3.72
N PHE A 50 9.87 1.53 4.84
CA PHE A 50 10.20 1.01 6.16
C PHE A 50 9.57 -0.36 6.40
N ALA A 51 8.30 -0.54 6.02
CA ALA A 51 7.60 -1.83 6.11
C ALA A 51 8.31 -2.90 5.28
N PHE A 52 8.69 -2.56 4.03
CA PHE A 52 9.42 -3.46 3.14
C PHE A 52 10.81 -3.85 3.68
N ALA A 53 11.60 -2.87 4.13
CA ALA A 53 12.93 -3.13 4.70
C ALA A 53 12.87 -3.93 6.01
N SER A 54 11.73 -3.90 6.71
CA SER A 54 11.51 -4.63 7.95
C SER A 54 10.95 -6.04 7.74
N LEU A 55 10.65 -6.45 6.50
CA LEU A 55 10.08 -7.75 6.19
C LEU A 55 10.97 -8.90 6.67
N ASP A 56 10.38 -9.75 7.49
CA ASP A 56 10.96 -11.03 7.88
C ASP A 56 10.41 -12.18 7.00
N ASN A 57 11.18 -13.27 6.89
CA ASN A 57 10.84 -14.42 6.05
C ASN A 57 9.50 -15.07 6.43
N GLU A 58 9.15 -15.07 7.72
CA GLU A 58 7.89 -15.65 8.20
C GLU A 58 6.68 -14.84 7.72
N THR A 59 6.73 -13.52 7.89
CA THR A 59 5.65 -12.61 7.49
C THR A 59 5.46 -12.63 5.97
N LYS A 60 6.57 -12.59 5.22
CA LYS A 60 6.59 -12.65 3.75
C LYS A 60 5.80 -13.87 3.23
N GLN A 61 5.95 -15.03 3.86
CA GLN A 61 5.29 -16.26 3.43
C GLN A 61 3.84 -16.41 3.89
N ARG A 62 3.46 -15.74 4.99
CA ARG A 62 2.17 -15.95 5.66
C ARG A 62 1.12 -14.88 5.38
N THR A 63 1.51 -13.76 4.77
CA THR A 63 0.61 -12.62 4.56
C THR A 63 0.31 -12.44 3.08
N THR A 64 -0.94 -12.71 2.71
CA THR A 64 -1.49 -12.46 1.38
C THR A 64 -2.59 -11.43 1.45
N ILE A 65 -2.67 -10.61 0.42
CA ILE A 65 -3.70 -9.58 0.23
C ILE A 65 -4.60 -10.07 -0.91
N PHE A 66 -5.90 -10.12 -0.64
CA PHE A 66 -6.92 -10.46 -1.62
C PHE A 66 -7.16 -9.27 -2.54
N LEU A 67 -7.08 -9.46 -3.86
CA LEU A 67 -7.38 -8.42 -4.84
C LEU A 67 -8.71 -8.70 -5.56
N GLY A 68 -9.09 -9.95 -5.71
CA GLY A 68 -10.33 -10.35 -6.38
C GLY A 68 -10.47 -11.87 -6.46
N PRO A 69 -11.53 -12.37 -7.10
CA PRO A 69 -11.70 -13.81 -7.31
C PRO A 69 -10.45 -14.44 -7.92
N ASP A 70 -9.86 -15.41 -7.22
CA ASP A 70 -8.60 -16.09 -7.57
C ASP A 70 -7.35 -15.18 -7.70
N GLU A 71 -7.47 -13.90 -7.34
CA GLU A 71 -6.38 -12.93 -7.38
C GLU A 71 -5.89 -12.60 -5.97
N PHE A 72 -4.68 -13.07 -5.67
CA PHE A 72 -3.99 -12.82 -4.42
C PHE A 72 -2.56 -12.38 -4.71
N VAL A 73 -2.03 -11.52 -3.84
CA VAL A 73 -0.64 -11.10 -3.89
C VAL A 73 -0.03 -11.23 -2.50
N ASP A 74 1.21 -11.73 -2.40
CA ASP A 74 1.91 -11.74 -1.12
C ASP A 74 2.30 -10.31 -0.70
N LEU A 75 2.54 -10.13 0.59
CA LEU A 75 2.83 -8.82 1.17
C LEU A 75 4.08 -8.17 0.56
N GLU A 76 5.13 -8.95 0.24
CA GLU A 76 6.35 -8.39 -0.34
C GLU A 76 6.07 -7.83 -1.73
N SER A 77 5.43 -8.62 -2.60
CA SER A 77 5.01 -8.18 -3.93
C SER A 77 4.07 -6.99 -3.87
N TRP A 78 3.11 -6.97 -2.94
CA TRP A 78 2.21 -5.83 -2.79
C TRP A 78 2.94 -4.56 -2.35
N LEU A 79 3.87 -4.63 -1.40
CA LEU A 79 4.66 -3.48 -0.97
C LEU A 79 5.52 -2.92 -2.13
N LEU A 80 6.07 -3.79 -2.99
CA LEU A 80 6.79 -3.37 -4.19
C LEU A 80 5.87 -2.67 -5.20
N LEU A 81 4.68 -3.24 -5.45
CA LEU A 81 3.67 -2.64 -6.32
C LEU A 81 3.21 -1.28 -5.78
N ARG A 82 3.00 -1.19 -4.47
CA ARG A 82 2.64 0.05 -3.77
C ARG A 82 3.71 1.12 -3.96
N LEU A 83 4.99 0.79 -3.78
CA LEU A 83 6.10 1.73 -4.04
C LEU A 83 6.16 2.19 -5.50
N ALA A 84 5.94 1.28 -6.44
CA ALA A 84 5.92 1.61 -7.86
C ALA A 84 4.76 2.56 -8.20
N ALA A 85 3.57 2.29 -7.66
CA ALA A 85 2.39 3.12 -7.84
C ALA A 85 2.60 4.54 -7.27
N ILE A 86 3.18 4.67 -6.08
CA ILE A 86 3.51 5.97 -5.48
C ILE A 86 4.48 6.76 -6.37
N ARG A 87 5.53 6.11 -6.89
CA ARG A 87 6.49 6.77 -7.79
C ARG A 87 5.87 7.21 -9.10
N ASN A 88 4.95 6.40 -9.64
CA ASN A 88 4.22 6.73 -10.87
C ASN A 88 3.29 7.93 -10.64
N GLU A 89 2.58 7.98 -9.51
CA GLU A 89 1.71 9.09 -9.16
C GLU A 89 2.50 10.40 -9.00
N ARG A 90 3.65 10.36 -8.30
CA ARG A 90 4.56 11.52 -8.22
C ARG A 90 5.04 11.99 -9.59
N ARG A 91 5.36 11.06 -10.49
CA ARG A 91 5.78 11.38 -11.86
C ARG A 91 4.64 12.00 -12.67
N ARG A 92 3.42 11.48 -12.54
CA ARG A 92 2.21 12.02 -13.19
C ARG A 92 2.02 13.50 -12.82
N ARG A 93 2.06 13.83 -11.52
CA ARG A 93 1.94 15.21 -11.03
C ARG A 93 3.05 16.13 -11.53
N GLN A 94 4.29 15.64 -11.59
CA GLN A 94 5.41 16.40 -12.16
C GLN A 94 5.22 16.71 -13.64
N MET A 95 4.62 15.78 -14.40
CA MET A 95 4.31 16.01 -15.81
C MET A 95 3.16 17.00 -15.97
N GLU A 96 2.12 16.89 -15.16
CA GLU A 96 0.96 17.83 -15.19
C GLU A 96 1.38 19.26 -14.88
N GLY A 97 2.15 19.47 -13.81
CA GLY A 97 2.71 20.79 -13.50
C GLY A 97 3.76 21.31 -14.48
N TYR A 98 4.16 20.52 -15.49
CA TYR A 98 5.05 20.94 -16.57
C TYR A 98 4.27 21.47 -17.80
N TYR A 99 2.97 21.20 -17.86
CA TYR A 99 2.06 21.66 -18.93
C TYR A 99 1.16 22.82 -18.50
N ASP A 100 1.25 23.25 -17.24
CA ASP A 100 0.69 24.50 -16.69
C ASP A 100 1.72 25.65 -16.75
#